data_AF-A0A9P0ZT39-F1
#
_entry.id   AF-A0A9P0ZT39-F1
#
_cell.length_a   1.000
_cell.length_b   1.000
_cell.length_c   1.000
_cell.angle_alpha   90.00
_cell.angle_beta   90.00
_cell.angle_gamma   90.00
#
_symmetry.space_group_name_H-M   'P 1'
#
loop_
_entity.id
_entity.type
_entity.pdbx_description
1 polymer ?
#
loop_
_entity_poly.entity_id
_entity_poly.type
_entity_poly.pdbx_seq_one_letter_code
_entity_poly.pdbx_strand_id
1 'polypeptide(L)'
;MGKSTVLAADDENLLRQKNRTKYVVFATAFALFQVAQILVLSLVIMKVKTPNVRLRSAAFLNLDVSNSSFKGTLKAEFGIKNPNFGPFKYQNSSVQLFYMDSHLVGEAGVVKGKVGFRSTKKIDFLVNFSSNNVAAGQNPRLRREPSLGAVTLTVRSKLEGKVTLMMFLKRKRTGDVDCILTIDLHKKIVREFKCD
;
A
#
# COMPACT_ATOMS: atom_id res chain seq x y z
N MET A 1 23.66 8.94 79.30
CA MET A 1 22.69 8.21 78.44
C MET A 1 22.57 8.74 76.99
N GLY A 2 23.10 9.91 76.62
CA GLY A 2 22.88 10.49 75.27
C GLY A 2 23.79 10.02 74.13
N LYS A 3 24.87 9.28 74.39
CA LYS A 3 25.87 8.94 73.34
C LYS A 3 25.43 7.80 72.42
N SER A 4 24.71 6.80 72.94
CA SER A 4 24.19 5.66 72.15
C SER A 4 23.03 6.03 71.24
N THR A 5 22.21 7.02 71.61
CA THR A 5 21.08 7.48 70.80
C THR A 5 21.52 8.33 69.61
N VAL A 6 22.63 9.07 69.74
CA VAL A 6 23.21 9.87 68.64
C VAL A 6 23.88 8.96 67.60
N LEU A 7 24.62 7.93 68.03
CA LEU A 7 25.24 6.95 67.13
C LEU A 7 24.20 6.16 66.31
N ALA A 8 23.08 5.76 66.92
CA ALA A 8 22.01 5.06 66.20
C ALA A 8 21.29 5.95 65.17
N ALA A 9 21.12 7.25 65.46
CA ALA A 9 20.49 8.21 64.55
C ALA A 9 21.39 8.55 63.35
N ASP A 10 22.71 8.62 63.53
CA ASP A 10 23.66 8.84 62.44
C ASP A 10 23.75 7.62 61.50
N ASP A 11 23.75 6.40 62.03
CA ASP A 11 23.76 5.17 61.22
C ASP A 11 22.48 4.99 60.39
N GLU A 12 21.30 5.28 60.96
CA GLU A 12 20.04 5.26 60.21
C GLU A 12 20.04 6.28 59.06
N ASN A 13 20.51 7.51 59.30
CA ASN A 13 20.59 8.55 58.27
C ASN A 13 21.56 8.18 57.14
N LEU A 14 22.71 7.56 57.47
CA LEU A 14 23.70 7.12 56.49
C LEU A 14 23.17 5.97 55.61
N LEU A 15 22.42 5.03 56.20
CA LEU A 15 21.72 3.96 55.48
C LEU A 15 20.61 4.51 54.58
N ARG A 16 19.83 5.49 55.07
CA ARG A 16 18.78 6.18 54.29
C ARG A 16 19.36 6.94 53.10
N GLN A 17 20.51 7.60 53.29
CA GLN A 17 21.22 8.32 52.24
C GLN A 17 21.78 7.36 51.18
N LYS A 18 22.40 6.23 51.58
CA LYS A 18 22.88 5.19 50.65
C LYS A 18 21.74 4.60 49.80
N ASN A 19 20.59 4.32 50.41
CA ASN A 19 19.44 3.79 49.70
C ASN A 19 18.84 4.83 48.73
N ARG A 20 18.72 6.09 49.14
CA ARG A 20 18.31 7.19 48.25
C ARG A 20 19.23 7.34 47.03
N THR A 21 20.55 7.29 47.22
CA THR A 21 21.51 7.37 46.12
C THR A 21 21.34 6.20 45.15
N LYS A 22 21.13 4.97 45.64
CA LYS A 22 20.84 3.81 44.79
C LYS A 22 19.58 4.01 43.94
N TYR A 23 18.50 4.53 44.52
CA TYR A 23 17.26 4.82 43.79
C TYR A 23 17.45 5.93 42.75
N VAL A 24 18.20 7.00 43.07
CA VAL A 24 18.49 8.09 42.12
C VAL A 24 19.32 7.58 40.94
N VAL A 25 20.34 6.75 41.19
CA VAL A 25 21.16 6.14 40.15
C VAL A 25 20.31 5.24 39.26
N PHE A 26 19.46 4.39 39.86
CA PHE A 26 18.56 3.52 39.10
C PHE A 26 17.53 4.30 38.27
N ALA A 27 16.92 5.34 38.84
CA ALA A 27 15.97 6.20 38.14
C ALA A 27 16.62 6.93 36.97
N THR A 28 17.84 7.43 37.16
CA THR A 28 18.63 8.08 36.09
C THR A 28 18.97 7.09 34.98
N ALA A 29 19.42 5.88 35.33
CA ALA A 29 19.70 4.83 34.35
C ALA A 29 18.45 4.40 33.57
N PHE A 30 17.31 4.23 34.25
CA PHE A 30 16.04 3.91 33.61
C PHE A 30 15.57 5.03 32.67
N ALA A 31 15.70 6.30 33.08
CA ALA A 31 15.37 7.44 32.24
C ALA A 31 16.22 7.48 30.97
N LEU A 32 17.53 7.26 31.06
CA LEU A 32 18.43 7.18 29.90
C LEU A 32 18.04 6.03 28.96
N PHE A 33 17.68 4.87 29.50
CA PHE A 33 17.19 3.75 28.72
C PHE A 33 15.89 4.08 27.99
N GLN A 34 14.92 4.72 28.66
CA GLN A 34 13.66 5.14 28.03
C GLN A 34 13.89 6.14 26.90
N VAL A 35 14.78 7.11 27.08
CA VAL A 35 15.13 8.08 26.02
C VAL A 35 15.71 7.36 24.79
N ALA A 36 16.61 6.39 24.99
CA ALA A 36 17.16 5.60 23.89
C ALA A 36 16.07 4.81 23.14
N GLN A 37 15.15 4.17 23.85
CA GLN A 37 14.01 3.46 23.24
C GLN A 37 13.09 4.40 22.44
N ILE A 38 12.73 5.54 23.02
CA ILE A 38 11.89 6.55 22.35
C ILE A 38 12.57 7.05 21.07
N LEU A 39 13.89 7.27 21.10
CA LEU A 39 14.64 7.71 19.93
C LEU A 39 14.61 6.67 18.80
N VAL A 40 14.85 5.39 19.12
CA VAL A 40 14.78 4.30 18.15
C VAL A 40 13.37 4.15 17.58
N LEU A 41 12.34 4.16 18.43
CA LEU A 41 10.94 4.07 18.00
C LEU A 41 10.55 5.24 17.10
N SER A 42 10.99 6.45 17.43
CA SER A 42 10.75 7.66 16.63
C SER A 42 11.35 7.51 15.23
N LEU A 43 12.61 7.04 15.13
CA LEU A 43 13.27 6.80 13.84
C LEU A 43 12.52 5.76 13.00
N VAL A 44 12.01 4.70 13.62
CA VAL A 44 11.26 3.66 12.92
C VAL A 44 9.90 4.17 12.42
N ILE A 45 9.17 4.93 13.24
CA ILE A 45 7.85 5.46 12.89
C ILE A 45 7.95 6.58 11.84
N MET A 46 9.00 7.41 11.90
CA MET A 46 9.20 8.51 10.95
C MET A 46 9.57 8.04 9.53
N LYS A 47 10.07 6.81 9.36
CA LYS A 47 10.39 6.26 8.03
C LYS A 47 9.11 5.92 7.24
N VAL A 48 8.64 6.88 6.44
CA VAL A 48 7.51 6.69 5.52
C VAL A 48 7.91 5.83 4.33
N LYS A 49 7.30 4.65 4.24
CA LYS A 49 7.36 3.73 3.10
C LYS A 49 6.25 4.02 2.09
N THR A 50 6.45 3.62 0.85
CA THR A 50 5.45 3.74 -0.20
C THR A 50 4.34 2.70 -0.01
N PRO A 51 3.05 3.08 -0.08
CA PRO A 51 1.94 2.12 -0.13
C PRO A 51 2.07 1.21 -1.35
N ASN A 52 1.83 -0.08 -1.18
CA ASN A 52 1.92 -1.05 -2.25
C ASN A 52 0.50 -1.37 -2.75
N VAL A 53 0.24 -1.14 -4.03
CA VAL A 53 -1.04 -1.46 -4.69
C VAL A 53 -0.85 -2.77 -5.46
N ARG A 54 -1.74 -3.73 -5.25
CA ARG A 54 -1.66 -5.05 -5.92
C ARG A 54 -2.97 -5.40 -6.57
N LEU A 55 -2.91 -5.96 -7.77
CA LEU A 55 -4.01 -6.73 -8.32
C LEU A 55 -4.13 -8.06 -7.57
N ARG A 56 -5.32 -8.34 -7.03
CA ARG A 56 -5.62 -9.57 -6.28
C ARG A 56 -6.40 -10.58 -7.10
N SER A 57 -7.34 -10.10 -7.90
CA SER A 57 -8.13 -10.92 -8.81
C SER A 57 -8.61 -10.09 -9.98
N ALA A 58 -8.73 -10.73 -11.14
CA ALA A 58 -9.28 -10.15 -12.35
C ALA A 58 -10.15 -11.21 -13.03
N ALA A 59 -11.39 -10.86 -13.35
CA ALA A 59 -12.34 -11.74 -14.02
C ALA A 59 -13.23 -10.95 -14.97
N PHE A 60 -13.60 -11.54 -16.10
CA PHE A 60 -14.58 -10.93 -16.99
C PHE A 60 -15.98 -11.20 -16.45
N LEU A 61 -16.81 -10.15 -16.40
CA LEU A 61 -18.25 -10.32 -16.26
C LEU A 61 -18.86 -10.70 -17.60
N ASN A 62 -18.42 -10.01 -18.66
CA ASN A 62 -18.84 -10.25 -20.03
C ASN A 62 -17.64 -10.05 -20.96
N LEU A 63 -17.54 -10.89 -21.99
CA LEU A 63 -16.55 -10.77 -23.05
C LEU A 63 -17.19 -11.19 -24.37
N ASP A 64 -17.32 -10.21 -25.27
CA ASP A 64 -17.75 -10.40 -26.64
C ASP A 64 -16.53 -10.31 -27.54
N VAL A 65 -16.30 -11.37 -28.31
CA VAL A 65 -15.18 -11.47 -29.25
C VAL A 65 -15.78 -11.60 -30.65
N SER A 66 -15.35 -10.72 -31.55
CA SER A 66 -15.64 -10.78 -32.98
C SER A 66 -14.35 -11.07 -33.75
N ASN A 67 -14.44 -11.31 -35.06
CA ASN A 67 -13.31 -11.68 -35.91
C ASN A 67 -12.10 -10.72 -35.83
N SER A 68 -12.29 -9.46 -35.43
CA SER A 68 -11.20 -8.49 -35.32
C SER A 68 -11.31 -7.51 -34.16
N SER A 69 -12.27 -7.69 -33.24
CA SER A 69 -12.40 -6.81 -32.07
C SER A 69 -12.96 -7.56 -30.88
N PHE A 70 -12.75 -7.01 -29.70
CA PHE A 70 -13.26 -7.53 -28.46
C PHE A 70 -13.78 -6.37 -27.62
N LYS A 71 -14.85 -6.62 -26.88
CA LYS A 71 -15.42 -5.69 -25.91
C LYS A 71 -15.93 -6.45 -24.70
N GLY A 72 -15.96 -5.81 -23.55
CA GLY A 72 -16.41 -6.47 -22.34
C GLY A 72 -16.31 -5.61 -21.10
N THR A 73 -16.58 -6.25 -19.98
CA THR A 73 -16.46 -5.65 -18.66
C THR A 73 -15.53 -6.51 -17.81
N LEU A 74 -14.44 -5.91 -17.35
CA LEU A 74 -13.51 -6.52 -16.41
C LEU A 74 -13.90 -6.13 -14.99
N LYS A 75 -14.09 -7.12 -14.11
CA LYS A 75 -14.15 -6.94 -12.66
C LYS A 75 -12.80 -7.29 -12.08
N ALA A 76 -12.21 -6.35 -11.34
CA ALA A 76 -10.93 -6.57 -10.68
C ALA A 76 -10.94 -6.06 -9.23
N GLU A 77 -10.18 -6.74 -8.38
CA GLU A 77 -9.96 -6.37 -6.97
C GLU A 77 -8.52 -5.86 -6.83
N PHE A 78 -8.36 -4.62 -6.38
CA PHE A 78 -7.07 -4.10 -5.92
C PHE A 78 -6.96 -4.14 -4.41
N GLY A 79 -5.80 -4.56 -3.91
CA GLY A 79 -5.40 -4.43 -2.51
C GLY A 79 -4.42 -3.29 -2.35
N ILE A 80 -4.82 -2.23 -1.64
CA ILE A 80 -3.94 -1.11 -1.26
C ILE A 80 -3.38 -1.40 0.13
N LYS A 81 -2.13 -1.86 0.20
CA LYS A 81 -1.41 -2.13 1.44
C LYS A 81 -0.67 -0.88 1.91
N ASN A 82 -1.01 -0.41 3.10
CA ASN A 82 -0.29 0.66 3.77
C ASN A 82 0.66 0.10 4.83
N PRO A 83 1.99 0.09 4.60
CA PRO A 83 2.97 -0.41 5.57
C PRO A 83 3.29 0.60 6.70
N ASN A 84 2.74 1.81 6.65
CA ASN A 84 3.12 2.91 7.55
C ASN A 84 2.31 2.91 8.86
N PHE A 85 2.92 3.45 9.92
CA PHE A 85 2.26 3.78 11.18
C PHE A 85 1.49 5.10 11.12
N GLY A 86 0.73 5.27 10.04
CA GLY A 86 -0.04 6.47 9.77
C GLY A 86 -1.08 6.17 8.70
N PRO A 87 -2.28 6.79 8.72
CA PRO A 87 -3.25 6.56 7.67
C PRO A 87 -2.74 7.12 6.34
N PHE A 88 -2.93 6.35 5.28
CA PHE A 88 -2.70 6.79 3.91
C PHE A 88 -4.03 7.26 3.31
N LYS A 89 -4.13 8.54 2.98
CA LYS A 89 -5.29 9.14 2.30
C LYS A 89 -4.94 9.37 0.84
N TYR A 90 -5.62 8.69 -0.07
CA TYR A 90 -5.42 8.79 -1.51
C TYR A 90 -6.54 9.60 -2.16
N GLN A 91 -6.23 10.27 -3.27
CA GLN A 91 -7.17 11.10 -4.02
C GLN A 91 -7.92 10.29 -5.09
N ASN A 92 -8.87 10.94 -5.77
CA ASN A 92 -9.49 10.37 -6.95
C ASN A 92 -8.39 10.05 -7.98
N SER A 93 -8.46 8.88 -8.56
CA SER A 93 -7.52 8.39 -9.57
C SER A 93 -8.29 7.54 -10.58
N SER A 94 -7.60 6.96 -11.55
CA SER A 94 -8.21 6.03 -12.50
C SER A 94 -7.36 4.77 -12.68
N VAL A 95 -8.03 3.70 -13.08
CA VAL A 95 -7.43 2.49 -13.60
C VAL A 95 -7.60 2.50 -15.10
N GLN A 96 -6.52 2.29 -15.82
CA GLN A 96 -6.46 2.30 -17.28
C GLN A 96 -6.13 0.90 -17.78
N LEU A 97 -6.84 0.46 -18.81
CA LEU A 97 -6.55 -0.77 -19.53
C LEU A 97 -5.98 -0.44 -20.90
N PHE A 98 -4.80 -0.98 -21.16
CA PHE A 98 -4.09 -0.86 -22.42
C PHE A 98 -4.10 -2.19 -23.17
N TYR A 99 -4.24 -2.10 -24.48
CA TYR A 99 -4.00 -3.20 -25.41
C TYR A 99 -2.65 -2.98 -26.09
N MET A 100 -1.81 -4.02 -26.13
CA MET A 100 -0.41 -3.95 -26.60
C MET A 100 0.37 -2.77 -25.99
N ASP A 101 0.21 -2.54 -24.68
CA ASP A 101 0.90 -1.53 -23.86
C ASP A 101 0.74 -0.05 -24.23
N SER A 102 0.09 0.25 -25.36
CA SER A 102 0.09 1.58 -25.98
C SER A 102 -1.31 2.10 -26.30
N HIS A 103 -2.29 1.21 -26.50
CA HIS A 103 -3.64 1.60 -26.89
C HIS A 103 -4.60 1.54 -25.72
N LEU A 104 -5.06 2.70 -25.22
CA LEU A 104 -6.07 2.75 -24.17
C LEU A 104 -7.40 2.19 -24.70
N VAL A 105 -7.87 1.09 -24.10
CA VAL A 105 -9.12 0.41 -24.48
C VAL A 105 -10.21 0.54 -23.42
N GLY A 106 -9.89 0.98 -22.21
CA GLY A 106 -10.86 1.22 -21.15
C GLY A 106 -10.27 2.00 -19.98
N GLU A 107 -11.13 2.70 -19.25
CA GLU A 107 -10.77 3.45 -18.04
C GLU A 107 -11.90 3.38 -17.02
N ALA A 108 -11.56 3.29 -15.73
CA ALA A 108 -12.51 3.39 -14.63
C ALA A 108 -11.99 4.28 -13.50
N GLY A 109 -12.89 5.04 -12.90
CA GLY A 109 -12.56 5.92 -11.78
C GLY A 109 -12.39 5.16 -10.46
N VAL A 110 -11.35 5.51 -9.71
CA VAL A 110 -11.13 5.10 -8.32
C VAL A 110 -11.43 6.29 -7.43
N VAL A 111 -12.45 6.16 -6.59
CA VAL A 111 -12.86 7.22 -5.66
C VAL A 111 -11.85 7.33 -4.52
N LYS A 112 -11.54 8.58 -4.12
CA LYS A 112 -10.68 8.90 -2.98
C LYS A 112 -11.05 8.11 -1.72
N GLY A 113 -10.06 7.81 -0.90
CA GLY A 113 -10.29 7.04 0.30
C GLY A 113 -9.13 7.07 1.29
N LYS A 114 -9.27 6.25 2.34
CA LYS A 114 -8.31 6.14 3.43
C LYS A 114 -8.00 4.68 3.70
N VAL A 115 -6.72 4.36 3.85
CA VAL A 115 -6.21 3.08 4.35
C VAL A 115 -5.63 3.32 5.74
N GLY A 116 -6.01 2.47 6.70
CA GLY A 116 -5.55 2.56 8.09
C GLY A 116 -4.07 2.26 8.27
N PHE A 117 -3.60 2.39 9.50
CA PHE A 117 -2.23 2.07 9.93
C PHE A 117 -1.93 0.59 9.67
N ARG A 118 -0.78 0.27 9.05
CA ARG A 118 -0.33 -1.11 8.82
C ARG A 118 -1.42 -2.07 8.30
N SER A 119 -2.33 -1.56 7.46
CA SER A 119 -3.53 -2.28 7.02
C SER A 119 -3.60 -2.36 5.50
N THR A 120 -4.47 -3.23 5.00
CA THR A 120 -4.78 -3.34 3.58
C THR A 120 -6.25 -3.03 3.36
N LYS A 121 -6.55 -2.15 2.42
CA LYS A 121 -7.92 -1.92 1.95
C LYS A 121 -8.11 -2.60 0.60
N LYS A 122 -9.19 -3.34 0.45
CA LYS A 122 -9.62 -3.91 -0.83
C LYS A 122 -10.59 -2.96 -1.52
N ILE A 123 -10.43 -2.80 -2.82
CA ILE A 123 -11.34 -2.03 -3.68
C ILE A 123 -11.67 -2.86 -4.92
N ASP A 124 -12.95 -2.95 -5.23
CA ASP A 124 -13.42 -3.55 -6.47
C ASP A 124 -13.67 -2.44 -7.48
N PHE A 125 -13.35 -2.70 -8.74
CA PHE A 125 -13.66 -1.81 -9.84
C PHE A 125 -14.11 -2.58 -11.07
N LEU A 126 -14.94 -1.91 -11.86
CA LEU A 126 -15.50 -2.41 -13.10
C LEU A 126 -14.99 -1.53 -14.22
N VAL A 127 -14.29 -2.12 -15.18
CA VAL A 127 -13.81 -1.40 -16.36
C VAL A 127 -14.50 -1.94 -17.59
N ASN A 128 -15.24 -1.08 -18.28
CA ASN A 128 -15.73 -1.36 -19.61
C ASN A 128 -14.61 -1.08 -20.60
N PHE A 129 -14.33 -2.04 -21.48
CA PHE A 129 -13.28 -1.91 -22.48
C PHE A 129 -13.78 -2.31 -23.87
N SER A 130 -13.19 -1.71 -24.89
CA SER A 130 -13.50 -1.99 -26.29
C SER A 130 -12.28 -1.74 -27.18
N SER A 131 -11.94 -2.70 -28.03
CA SER A 131 -10.86 -2.56 -29.02
C SER A 131 -11.36 -2.08 -30.38
N ASN A 132 -12.64 -1.72 -30.53
CA ASN A 132 -13.22 -1.27 -31.81
C ASN A 132 -12.44 -0.09 -32.41
N ASN A 133 -12.04 0.87 -31.59
CA ASN A 133 -11.30 2.06 -32.03
C ASN A 133 -9.83 1.74 -32.37
N VAL A 134 -9.29 0.65 -31.82
CA VAL A 134 -7.92 0.20 -32.10
C VAL A 134 -7.89 -0.61 -33.40
N ALA A 135 -8.92 -1.43 -33.65
CA ALA A 135 -9.07 -2.19 -34.89
C ALA A 135 -9.29 -1.30 -36.14
N ALA A 136 -9.82 -0.08 -35.95
CA ALA A 136 -10.00 0.91 -37.01
C ALA A 136 -8.70 1.64 -37.40
N GLY A 137 -7.66 1.60 -36.54
CA GLY A 137 -6.40 2.33 -36.70
C GLY A 137 -5.22 1.45 -37.14
N GLN A 138 -4.98 1.40 -38.45
CA GLN A 138 -3.67 1.31 -39.12
C GLN A 138 -2.69 0.14 -38.88
N ASN A 139 -2.92 -0.86 -38.01
CA ASN A 139 -1.98 -1.99 -37.85
C ASN A 139 -2.58 -3.37 -38.13
N PRO A 140 -2.24 -4.05 -39.25
CA PRO A 140 -2.75 -5.39 -39.57
C PRO A 140 -2.31 -6.49 -38.60
N ARG A 141 -1.28 -6.23 -37.77
CA ARG A 141 -0.84 -7.13 -36.68
C ARG A 141 -1.84 -7.17 -35.52
N LEU A 142 -2.40 -6.01 -35.14
CA LEU A 142 -3.43 -5.88 -34.09
C LEU A 142 -4.73 -6.60 -34.46
N ARG A 143 -4.99 -6.72 -35.77
CA ARG A 143 -6.19 -7.38 -36.29
C ARG A 143 -6.09 -8.91 -36.30
N ARG A 144 -4.86 -9.46 -36.36
CA ARG A 144 -4.62 -10.92 -36.36
C ARG A 144 -4.38 -11.49 -34.97
N GLU A 145 -3.91 -10.71 -34.01
CA GLU A 145 -3.58 -11.24 -32.68
C GLU A 145 -4.81 -11.82 -31.93
N PRO A 146 -6.02 -11.24 -32.00
CA PRO A 146 -7.21 -11.89 -31.46
C PRO A 146 -7.52 -13.25 -32.09
N SER A 147 -7.12 -13.47 -33.35
CA SER A 147 -7.29 -14.74 -34.05
C SER A 147 -6.28 -15.82 -33.64
N LEU A 148 -5.24 -15.47 -32.86
CA LEU A 148 -4.32 -16.44 -32.23
C LEU A 148 -4.88 -17.04 -30.92
N GLY A 149 -6.09 -16.64 -30.49
CA GLY A 149 -6.82 -17.23 -29.37
C GLY A 149 -6.43 -16.72 -27.98
N ALA A 150 -5.40 -15.88 -27.87
CA ALA A 150 -5.02 -15.19 -26.64
C ALA A 150 -4.70 -13.72 -26.88
N VAL A 151 -5.03 -12.87 -25.90
CA VAL A 151 -4.79 -11.42 -25.94
C VAL A 151 -4.15 -10.97 -24.63
N THR A 152 -3.19 -10.06 -24.71
CA THR A 152 -2.60 -9.40 -23.53
C THR A 152 -3.20 -8.02 -23.31
N LEU A 153 -3.70 -7.77 -22.10
CA LEU A 153 -4.10 -6.43 -21.64
C LEU A 153 -3.24 -5.99 -20.47
N THR A 154 -2.85 -4.73 -20.45
CA THR A 154 -2.02 -4.16 -19.40
C THR A 154 -2.85 -3.21 -18.55
N VAL A 155 -2.90 -3.46 -17.25
CA VAL A 155 -3.64 -2.67 -16.27
C VAL A 155 -2.65 -1.75 -15.58
N ARG A 156 -2.84 -0.44 -15.78
CA ARG A 156 -2.04 0.59 -15.11
C ARG A 156 -2.91 1.45 -14.20
N SER A 157 -2.42 1.72 -13.00
CA SER A 157 -3.05 2.70 -12.12
C SER A 157 -2.02 3.39 -11.24
N LYS A 158 -2.25 4.68 -10.98
CA LYS A 158 -1.40 5.51 -10.15
C LYS A 158 -2.22 6.13 -9.04
N LEU A 159 -1.93 5.73 -7.81
CA LEU A 159 -2.65 6.13 -6.61
C LEU A 159 -1.84 7.14 -5.81
N GLU A 160 -2.12 8.42 -6.02
CA GLU A 160 -1.45 9.51 -5.30
C GLU A 160 -2.13 9.83 -3.97
N GLY A 161 -1.34 10.00 -2.91
CA GLY A 161 -1.88 10.28 -1.59
C GLY A 161 -0.88 10.83 -0.58
N LYS A 162 -1.34 10.94 0.67
CA LYS A 162 -0.56 11.44 1.81
C LYS A 162 -0.63 10.44 2.97
N VAL A 163 0.53 10.08 3.52
CA VAL A 163 0.66 9.37 4.79
C VAL A 163 0.74 10.40 5.91
N THR A 164 -0.10 10.26 6.94
CA THR A 164 -0.07 11.14 8.12
C THR A 164 0.71 10.47 9.26
N LEU A 165 1.84 11.05 9.66
CA LEU A 165 2.66 10.64 10.79
C LEU A 165 2.39 11.55 12.00
N MET A 166 2.58 11.02 13.21
CA MET A 166 2.52 11.79 14.47
C MET A 166 1.36 12.80 14.50
N MET A 167 0.14 12.37 14.16
CA MET A 167 -1.09 13.18 14.01
C MET A 167 -1.08 14.34 13.00
N PHE A 168 0.03 15.05 12.76
CA PHE A 168 0.07 16.28 11.95
C PHE A 168 1.02 16.23 10.74
N LEU A 169 2.11 15.46 10.79
CA LEU A 169 3.13 15.46 9.74
C LEU A 169 2.65 14.67 8.51
N LYS A 170 2.43 15.34 7.38
CA LYS A 170 1.94 14.70 6.15
C LYS A 170 3.08 14.54 5.14
N ARG A 171 3.26 13.34 4.60
CA ARG A 171 4.23 13.05 3.52
C ARG A 171 3.50 12.51 2.30
N LYS A 172 3.80 13.06 1.12
CA LYS A 172 3.24 12.58 -0.16
C LYS A 172 3.88 11.25 -0.53
N ARG A 173 3.06 10.30 -0.97
CA ARG A 173 3.48 9.01 -1.52
C ARG A 173 2.53 8.62 -2.64
N THR A 174 3.05 7.87 -3.59
CA THR A 174 2.31 7.36 -4.74
C THR A 174 2.48 5.86 -4.76
N GLY A 175 1.38 5.11 -4.75
CA GLY A 175 1.41 3.69 -5.04
C GLY A 175 0.98 3.46 -6.47
N ASP A 176 1.82 2.81 -7.25
CA ASP A 176 1.60 2.45 -8.64
C ASP A 176 1.39 0.95 -8.78
N VAL A 177 0.72 0.56 -9.85
CA VAL A 177 0.56 -0.83 -10.26
C VAL A 177 0.59 -0.89 -11.78
N ASP A 178 1.40 -1.82 -12.29
CA ASP A 178 1.45 -2.21 -13.69
C ASP A 178 1.37 -3.74 -13.74
N CYS A 179 0.28 -4.25 -14.31
CA CYS A 179 0.03 -5.69 -14.37
C CYS A 179 -0.34 -6.09 -15.80
N ILE A 180 0.25 -7.17 -16.28
CA ILE A 180 -0.09 -7.81 -17.55
C ILE A 180 -1.11 -8.92 -17.28
N LEU A 181 -2.26 -8.84 -17.94
CA LEU A 181 -3.31 -9.84 -17.97
C LEU A 181 -3.20 -10.65 -19.27
N THR A 182 -3.12 -11.97 -19.16
CA THR A 182 -3.22 -12.86 -20.33
C THR A 182 -4.61 -13.45 -20.40
N ILE A 183 -5.30 -13.20 -21.50
CA ILE A 183 -6.70 -13.56 -21.70
C ILE A 183 -6.79 -14.69 -22.71
N ASP A 184 -7.62 -15.68 -22.43
CA ASP A 184 -8.06 -16.69 -23.39
C ASP A 184 -9.36 -16.24 -24.03
N LEU A 185 -9.35 -15.95 -25.33
CA LEU A 185 -10.55 -15.47 -26.02
C LEU A 185 -11.56 -16.59 -26.28
N HIS A 186 -11.12 -17.85 -26.40
CA HIS A 186 -12.01 -18.99 -26.63
C HIS A 186 -12.73 -19.39 -25.34
N LYS A 187 -11.98 -19.47 -24.24
CA LYS A 187 -12.53 -19.80 -22.92
C LYS A 187 -13.17 -18.59 -22.22
N LYS A 188 -12.92 -17.38 -22.72
CA LYS A 188 -13.39 -16.10 -22.16
C LYS A 188 -12.97 -15.89 -20.70
N ILE A 189 -11.75 -16.29 -20.35
CA ILE A 189 -11.21 -16.21 -19.00
C ILE A 189 -9.88 -15.45 -18.98
N VAL A 190 -9.54 -14.88 -17.82
CA VAL A 190 -8.17 -14.47 -17.51
C VAL A 190 -7.41 -15.74 -17.14
N ARG A 191 -6.38 -16.10 -17.92
CA ARG A 191 -5.52 -17.26 -17.64
C ARG A 191 -4.59 -16.97 -16.47
N GLU A 192 -3.93 -15.82 -16.54
CA GLU A 192 -2.93 -15.39 -15.57
C GLU A 192 -2.84 -13.86 -15.55
N PHE A 193 -2.40 -13.33 -14.41
CA PHE A 193 -1.97 -11.95 -14.29
C PHE A 193 -0.60 -11.90 -13.60
N LYS A 194 0.30 -11.08 -14.15
CA LYS A 194 1.64 -10.83 -13.60
C LYS A 194 1.79 -9.34 -13.32
N CYS A 195 2.28 -9.00 -12.14
CA CYS A 195 2.51 -7.62 -11.72
C CYS A 195 3.95 -7.47 -11.26
N ASP A 196 4.58 -6.34 -11.57
CA ASP A 196 5.92 -5.99 -11.11
C ASP A 196 5.92 -5.36 -9.70
#